data_AF-A0A134BC89-F1
#
_entry.id   AF-A0A134BC89-F1
#
_cell.length_a   1.000
_cell.length_b   1.000
_cell.length_c   1.000
_cell.angle_alpha   90.00
_cell.angle_beta   90.00
_cell.angle_gamma   90.00
#
_symmetry.space_group_name_H-M   'P 1'
#
loop_
_entity.id
_entity.type
_entity.pdbx_description
1 polymer ?
#
loop_
_entity_poly.entity_id
_entity_poly.type
_entity_poly.pdbx_seq_one_letter_code
_entity_poly.pdbx_strand_id
1 'polypeptide(L)'
;MALSKDPEKRKRQLENLKGHIWKSGESGNPRGYSRLAREKNRINDFVNKIIGTAKDRVIETTGMTPEEVDAIEQKILSASLSEAQLIAKDDNTPLYMKNLAMAVIIDMKNGKTDTVDKLRERQYGKVKQQIELTGKNGQPLMKDPIVIEVIDNRDKINIEQRENNT
;
A
#
# COMPACT_ATOMS: atom_id res chain seq x y z
N MET A 1 -19.75 32.40 -16.53
CA MET A 1 -19.95 33.87 -16.44
C MET A 1 -19.19 34.50 -17.60
N ALA A 2 -19.83 35.29 -18.45
CA ALA A 2 -19.18 35.88 -19.62
C ALA A 2 -18.38 37.14 -19.24
N LEU A 3 -17.22 37.35 -19.87
CA LEU A 3 -16.40 38.54 -19.67
C LEU A 3 -17.09 39.80 -20.24
N SER A 4 -16.87 40.94 -19.58
CA SER A 4 -17.37 42.24 -20.03
C SER A 4 -16.80 42.62 -21.40
N LYS A 5 -17.61 43.28 -22.23
CA LYS A 5 -17.18 43.86 -23.52
C LYS A 5 -16.36 45.15 -23.36
N ASP A 6 -16.51 45.82 -22.23
CA ASP A 6 -15.76 47.02 -21.87
C ASP A 6 -14.29 46.66 -21.53
N PRO A 7 -13.30 47.24 -22.23
CA PRO A 7 -11.89 46.88 -22.10
C PRO A 7 -11.32 47.10 -20.68
N GLU A 8 -11.73 48.16 -19.98
CA GLU A 8 -11.23 48.39 -18.61
C GLU A 8 -11.80 47.40 -17.61
N LYS A 9 -13.11 47.13 -17.70
CA LYS A 9 -13.78 46.13 -16.84
C LYS A 9 -13.27 44.73 -17.15
N ARG A 10 -13.01 44.41 -18.43
CA ARG A 10 -12.44 43.13 -18.84
C ARG A 10 -11.05 42.93 -18.27
N LYS A 11 -10.21 43.97 -18.25
CA LYS A 11 -8.87 43.90 -17.65
C LYS A 11 -8.92 43.59 -16.15
N ARG A 12 -9.79 44.27 -15.39
CA ARG A 12 -9.99 43.99 -13.95
C ARG A 12 -10.57 42.60 -13.69
N GLN A 13 -11.49 42.14 -14.53
CA GLN A 13 -12.03 40.77 -14.45
C GLN A 13 -10.96 39.72 -14.73
N LEU A 14 -10.10 39.94 -15.72
CA LEU A 14 -8.96 39.08 -16.02
C LEU A 14 -7.91 39.11 -14.90
N GLU A 15 -7.71 40.23 -14.24
CA GLU A 15 -6.84 40.34 -13.05
C GLU A 15 -7.41 39.57 -11.86
N ASN A 16 -8.72 39.61 -11.61
CA ASN A 16 -9.37 38.85 -10.54
C ASN A 16 -9.45 37.33 -10.83
N LEU A 17 -9.42 36.93 -12.11
CA LEU A 17 -9.36 35.52 -12.54
C LEU A 17 -7.95 34.91 -12.40
N LYS A 18 -6.91 35.74 -12.35
CA LYS A 18 -5.58 35.28 -11.94
C LYS A 18 -5.66 35.04 -10.44
N GLY A 19 -5.67 33.77 -10.03
CA GLY A 19 -5.75 33.39 -8.62
C GLY A 19 -4.77 34.21 -7.77
N HIS A 20 -5.22 34.67 -6.59
CA HIS A 20 -4.42 35.47 -5.68
C HIS A 20 -3.09 34.77 -5.39
N ILE A 21 -1.97 35.41 -5.73
CA ILE A 21 -0.64 34.91 -5.37
C ILE A 21 -0.37 35.39 -3.95
N TRP A 22 -0.66 34.52 -2.98
CA TRP A 22 -0.42 34.81 -1.56
C TRP A 22 1.04 35.12 -1.29
N LYS A 23 1.30 36.18 -0.52
CA LYS A 23 2.63 36.48 0.01
C LYS A 23 2.97 35.53 1.16
N SER A 24 4.27 35.31 1.38
CA SER A 24 4.74 34.51 2.52
C SER A 24 4.36 35.19 3.84
N GLY A 25 3.65 34.48 4.72
CA GLY A 25 3.18 35.01 6.01
C GLY A 25 1.87 35.80 5.97
N GLU A 26 1.21 35.90 4.80
CA GLU A 26 -0.09 36.56 4.67
C GLU A 26 -1.20 35.72 5.33
N SER A 27 -2.03 36.36 6.14
CA SER A 27 -3.15 35.70 6.83
C SER A 27 -4.18 35.18 5.83
N GLY A 28 -4.56 33.91 5.92
CA GLY A 28 -5.44 33.25 4.96
C GLY A 28 -4.71 32.54 3.81
N ASN A 29 -3.37 32.65 3.73
CA ASN A 29 -2.59 31.86 2.77
C ASN A 29 -2.72 30.36 3.11
N PRO A 30 -3.26 29.51 2.20
CA PRO A 30 -3.37 28.08 2.44
C PRO A 30 -2.00 27.38 2.55
N ARG A 31 -0.92 28.03 2.07
CA ARG A 31 0.49 27.65 2.29
C ARG A 31 1.15 28.37 3.47
N GLY A 32 0.48 29.35 4.06
CA GLY A 32 0.97 30.27 5.10
C GLY A 32 0.82 29.78 6.53
N TYR A 33 0.52 28.50 6.72
CA TYR A 33 0.68 27.87 8.00
C TYR A 33 2.19 27.85 8.34
N SER A 34 2.54 28.63 9.37
CA SER A 34 3.83 28.75 10.05
C SER A 34 4.65 27.45 10.04
N ARG A 35 5.99 27.55 10.17
CA ARG A 35 6.89 26.38 10.38
C ARG A 35 6.40 25.43 11.50
N LEU A 36 5.57 25.92 12.42
CA LEU A 36 4.91 25.17 13.49
C LEU A 36 3.62 24.44 13.06
N ALA A 37 2.96 24.90 12.00
CA ALA A 37 1.68 24.39 11.52
C ALA A 37 1.80 23.49 10.27
N ARG A 38 2.96 23.45 9.60
CA ARG A 38 3.37 22.22 8.91
C ARG A 38 3.63 21.19 9.99
N GLU A 39 2.78 20.17 10.10
CA GLU A 39 3.07 19.00 10.93
C GLU A 39 4.51 18.58 10.63
N LYS A 40 5.42 18.76 11.60
CA LYS A 40 6.80 18.29 11.45
C LYS A 40 6.69 16.82 11.12
N ASN A 41 7.18 16.44 9.94
CA ASN A 41 7.20 15.05 9.54
C ASN A 41 8.10 14.29 10.52
N ARG A 42 7.49 13.72 11.57
CA ARG A 42 8.19 13.05 12.68
C ARG A 42 9.05 11.91 12.15
N ILE A 43 8.67 11.31 11.02
CA ILE A 43 9.42 10.26 10.33
C ILE A 43 10.79 10.78 9.91
N ASN A 44 10.86 11.99 9.34
CA ASN A 44 12.14 12.59 8.97
C ASN A 44 13.02 12.84 10.21
N ASP A 45 12.43 13.25 11.34
CA ASP A 45 13.15 13.40 12.60
C ASP A 45 13.68 12.05 13.12
N PHE A 46 12.91 10.96 12.99
CA PHE A 46 13.35 9.61 13.35
C PHE A 46 14.47 9.10 12.43
N VAL A 47 14.32 9.29 11.12
CA VAL A 47 15.32 8.91 10.12
C VAL A 47 16.62 9.67 10.35
N ASN A 48 16.55 10.98 10.58
CA ASN A 48 17.71 11.82 10.89
C ASN A 48 18.42 11.40 12.19
N LYS A 49 17.69 10.88 13.18
CA LYS A 49 18.28 10.35 14.42
C LYS A 49 19.04 9.05 14.21
N ILE A 50 18.54 8.16 13.36
CA ILE A 50 19.14 6.84 13.13
C ILE A 50 20.34 6.94 12.19
N ILE A 51 20.21 7.74 11.14
CA ILE A 51 21.17 7.78 10.03
C ILE A 51 22.20 8.92 10.20
N GLY A 52 21.87 9.93 11.02
CA GLY A 52 22.67 11.13 11.21
C GLY A 52 22.36 12.20 10.15
N THR A 53 22.59 13.46 10.50
CA THR A 53 22.35 14.63 9.63
C THR A 53 23.54 14.95 8.71
N ALA A 54 24.25 13.92 8.23
CA ALA A 54 25.40 14.14 7.37
C ALA A 54 24.90 14.64 6.00
N LYS A 55 25.28 15.87 5.63
CA LYS A 55 24.92 16.51 4.35
C LYS A 55 25.20 15.64 3.12
N ASP A 56 26.13 14.70 3.24
CA ASP A 56 26.61 13.87 2.15
C ASP A 56 25.94 12.50 2.10
N ARG A 57 25.03 12.19 3.04
CA ARG A 57 24.33 10.92 3.07
C ARG A 57 22.87 11.07 3.54
N VAL A 58 21.99 10.60 2.66
CA VAL A 58 20.82 9.76 2.96
C VAL A 58 19.44 10.41 2.84
N ILE A 59 18.70 9.89 1.85
CA ILE A 59 17.28 10.07 1.55
C ILE A 59 16.92 11.52 1.22
N GLU A 60 16.77 11.79 -0.07
CA GLU A 60 16.10 13.01 -0.49
C GLU A 60 14.74 13.10 0.21
N THR A 61 14.46 14.27 0.79
CA THR A 61 13.20 14.52 1.53
C THR A 61 11.98 14.54 0.61
N THR A 62 12.21 14.58 -0.70
CA THR A 62 11.25 14.30 -1.76
C THR A 62 11.20 12.79 -1.96
N GLY A 63 10.07 12.17 -1.62
CA GLY A 63 9.82 10.77 -1.96
C GLY A 63 9.83 10.56 -3.48
N MET A 64 10.02 9.32 -3.92
CA MET A 64 9.89 8.95 -5.34
C MET A 64 8.54 9.42 -5.89
N THR A 65 8.59 10.05 -7.05
CA THR A 65 7.40 10.43 -7.82
C THR A 65 6.70 9.17 -8.36
N PRO A 66 5.39 9.22 -8.65
CA PRO A 66 4.69 8.10 -9.27
C PRO A 66 5.34 7.65 -10.59
N GLU A 67 5.84 8.60 -11.39
CA GLU A 67 6.49 8.32 -12.67
C GLU A 67 7.80 7.53 -12.50
N GLU A 68 8.60 7.84 -11.48
CA GLU A 68 9.82 7.10 -11.15
C GLU A 68 9.49 5.67 -10.69
N VAL A 69 8.43 5.51 -9.90
CA VAL A 69 7.97 4.19 -9.45
C VAL A 69 7.56 3.33 -10.64
N ASP A 70 6.74 3.88 -11.55
CA ASP A 70 6.30 3.16 -12.75
C ASP A 70 7.48 2.78 -13.66
N ALA A 71 8.46 3.67 -13.82
CA ALA A 71 9.66 3.40 -14.59
C ALA A 71 10.50 2.26 -13.98
N ILE A 72 10.65 2.24 -12.64
CA ILE A 72 11.34 1.18 -11.91
C ILE A 72 10.61 -0.16 -12.07
N GLU A 73 9.29 -0.17 -11.86
CA GLU A 73 8.47 -1.38 -12.00
C GLU A 73 8.56 -1.95 -13.42
N GLN A 74 8.40 -1.10 -14.44
CA GLN A 74 8.51 -1.51 -15.84
C GLN A 74 9.89 -2.08 -16.16
N LYS A 75 10.96 -1.44 -15.68
CA LYS A 75 12.34 -1.88 -15.95
C LYS A 75 12.61 -3.25 -15.32
N ILE A 76 12.19 -3.46 -14.06
CA ILE A 76 12.37 -4.75 -13.38
C ILE A 76 11.55 -5.85 -14.06
N LEU A 77 10.30 -5.59 -14.44
CA LEU A 77 9.46 -6.58 -15.12
C LEU A 77 9.98 -6.96 -16.52
N SER A 78 10.76 -6.08 -17.15
CA SER A 78 11.42 -6.36 -18.43
C SER A 78 12.80 -7.02 -18.30
N ALA A 79 13.35 -7.11 -17.08
CA ALA A 79 14.69 -7.61 -16.84
C ALA A 79 14.74 -9.15 -16.87
N SER A 80 15.87 -9.68 -17.32
CA SER A 80 16.19 -11.11 -17.16
C SER A 80 16.47 -11.47 -15.70
N LEU A 81 16.39 -12.76 -15.37
CA LEU A 81 16.71 -13.26 -14.02
C LEU A 81 18.13 -12.87 -13.58
N SER A 82 19.10 -12.90 -14.49
CA SER A 82 20.49 -12.50 -14.24
C SER A 82 20.62 -11.02 -13.89
N GLU A 83 19.92 -10.15 -14.61
CA GLU A 83 19.95 -8.71 -14.37
C GLU A 83 19.25 -8.36 -13.06
N ALA A 84 18.10 -8.99 -12.77
CA ALA A 84 17.41 -8.81 -11.50
C ALA A 84 18.30 -9.20 -10.31
N GLN A 85 19.09 -10.28 -10.43
CA GLN A 85 20.04 -10.70 -9.39
C GLN A 85 21.18 -9.71 -9.19
N LEU A 86 21.66 -9.04 -10.24
CA LEU A 86 22.66 -7.98 -10.12
C LEU A 86 22.09 -6.79 -9.34
N ILE A 87 20.88 -6.34 -9.72
CA ILE A 87 20.16 -5.25 -9.04
C ILE A 87 19.93 -5.58 -7.56
N ALA A 88 19.55 -6.83 -7.27
CA ALA A 88 19.29 -7.30 -5.91
C ALA A 88 20.55 -7.42 -5.03
N LYS A 89 21.75 -7.49 -5.63
CA LYS A 89 23.02 -7.61 -4.89
C LYS A 89 23.70 -6.27 -4.66
N ASP A 90 23.52 -5.29 -5.53
CA ASP A 90 24.13 -3.98 -5.38
C ASP A 90 23.59 -3.24 -4.13
N ASP A 91 24.50 -2.70 -3.34
CA ASP A 91 24.21 -1.97 -2.10
C ASP A 91 23.79 -0.53 -2.36
N ASN A 92 24.09 0.00 -3.54
CA ASN A 92 23.70 1.35 -3.95
C ASN A 92 22.28 1.40 -4.55
N THR A 93 21.68 0.24 -4.85
CA THR A 93 20.32 0.17 -5.38
C THR A 93 19.32 0.70 -4.36
N PRO A 94 18.39 1.59 -4.75
CA PRO A 94 17.31 2.03 -3.88
C PRO A 94 16.53 0.84 -3.29
N LEU A 95 16.24 0.89 -1.99
CA LEU A 95 15.59 -0.20 -1.26
C LEU A 95 14.30 -0.70 -1.93
N TYR A 96 13.50 0.21 -2.50
CA TYR A 96 12.29 -0.15 -3.23
C TYR A 96 12.59 -1.04 -4.45
N MET A 97 13.54 -0.62 -5.29
CA MET A 97 13.99 -1.37 -6.47
C MET A 97 14.61 -2.72 -6.08
N LYS A 98 15.43 -2.75 -5.03
CA LYS A 98 16.06 -3.98 -4.49
C LYS A 98 15.01 -4.97 -4.00
N ASN A 99 14.02 -4.51 -3.24
CA ASN A 99 12.93 -5.35 -2.74
C ASN A 99 12.05 -5.89 -3.87
N LEU A 100 11.72 -5.05 -4.87
CA LEU A 100 10.92 -5.49 -6.00
C LEU A 100 11.65 -6.57 -6.81
N ALA A 101 12.94 -6.37 -7.11
CA ALA A 101 13.77 -7.37 -7.80
C ALA A 101 13.85 -8.69 -7.00
N MET A 102 14.08 -8.64 -5.69
CA MET A 102 14.10 -9.83 -4.85
C MET A 102 12.77 -10.59 -4.85
N ALA A 103 11.65 -9.87 -4.76
CA ALA A 103 10.34 -10.48 -4.74
C ALA A 103 10.04 -11.21 -6.07
N VAL A 104 10.37 -10.58 -7.21
CA VAL A 104 10.25 -11.21 -8.53
C VAL A 104 11.17 -12.43 -8.66
N ILE A 105 12.41 -12.36 -8.17
CA ILE A 105 13.34 -13.51 -8.18
C ILE A 105 12.78 -14.69 -7.37
N ILE A 106 12.22 -14.43 -6.19
CA ILE A 106 11.64 -15.46 -5.31
C ILE A 106 10.45 -16.12 -6.01
N ASP A 107 9.57 -15.31 -6.61
CA ASP A 107 8.42 -15.80 -7.36
C ASP A 107 8.83 -16.65 -8.55
N MET A 108 9.80 -16.20 -9.34
CA MET A 108 10.35 -16.98 -10.46
C MET A 108 10.95 -18.32 -10.00
N LYS A 109 11.69 -18.33 -8.89
CA LYS A 109 12.28 -19.55 -8.33
C LYS A 109 11.24 -20.54 -7.83
N ASN A 110 10.13 -20.03 -7.31
CA ASN A 110 9.04 -20.84 -6.76
C ASN A 110 7.94 -21.16 -7.79
N GLY A 111 8.07 -20.68 -9.03
CA GLY A 111 7.04 -20.83 -10.07
C GLY A 111 5.73 -20.08 -9.75
N LYS A 112 5.81 -19.00 -8.97
CA LYS A 112 4.68 -18.16 -8.58
C LYS A 112 4.67 -16.85 -9.37
N THR A 113 3.53 -16.17 -9.36
CA THR A 113 3.32 -14.86 -10.02
C THR A 113 2.76 -13.80 -9.06
N ASP A 114 2.75 -14.07 -7.75
CA ASP A 114 2.08 -13.25 -6.73
C ASP A 114 2.45 -11.77 -6.81
N THR A 115 3.72 -11.45 -7.07
CA THR A 115 4.22 -10.07 -7.22
C THR A 115 3.67 -9.39 -8.47
N VAL A 116 3.69 -10.09 -9.61
CA VAL A 116 3.12 -9.59 -10.86
C VAL A 116 1.62 -9.38 -10.70
N ASP A 117 0.92 -10.33 -10.08
CA ASP A 117 -0.52 -10.22 -9.85
C ASP A 117 -0.85 -9.01 -8.96
N LYS A 118 -0.11 -8.80 -7.87
CA LYS A 118 -0.30 -7.61 -7.00
C LYS A 118 -0.04 -6.29 -7.71
N LEU A 119 0.97 -6.23 -8.58
CA LEU A 119 1.25 -5.02 -9.37
C LEU A 119 0.14 -4.76 -10.39
N ARG A 120 -0.38 -5.81 -11.04
CA ARG A 120 -1.50 -5.70 -11.98
C ARG A 120 -2.80 -5.33 -11.29
N GLU A 121 -3.09 -5.90 -10.12
CA GLU A 121 -4.23 -5.51 -9.30
C GLU A 121 -4.18 -4.03 -8.88
N ARG A 122 -2.98 -3.46 -8.68
CA ARG A 122 -2.82 -2.03 -8.39
C ARG A 122 -3.12 -1.16 -9.61
N GLN A 123 -2.67 -1.57 -10.80
CA GLN A 123 -2.84 -0.80 -12.04
C GLN A 123 -4.27 -0.87 -12.60
N TYR A 124 -4.87 -2.07 -12.58
CA TYR A 124 -6.14 -2.34 -13.27
C TYR A 124 -7.30 -2.62 -12.30
N GLY A 125 -7.02 -2.69 -11.00
CA GLY A 125 -7.99 -3.11 -9.99
C GLY A 125 -8.07 -4.63 -9.87
N LYS A 126 -8.66 -5.10 -8.76
CA LYS A 126 -8.94 -6.52 -8.57
C LYS A 126 -10.17 -6.92 -9.36
N VAL A 127 -10.12 -8.11 -9.96
CA VAL A 127 -11.34 -8.76 -10.47
C VAL A 127 -12.27 -8.95 -9.28
N LYS A 128 -13.45 -8.31 -9.33
CA LYS A 128 -14.46 -8.46 -8.28
C LYS A 128 -14.88 -9.93 -8.25
N GLN A 129 -14.41 -10.68 -7.26
CA GLN A 129 -14.91 -12.01 -7.03
C GLN A 129 -16.40 -11.88 -6.72
N GLN A 130 -17.26 -12.43 -7.57
CA GLN A 130 -18.68 -12.49 -7.25
C GLN A 130 -18.80 -13.41 -6.04
N ILE A 131 -19.03 -12.81 -4.87
CA ILE A 131 -19.41 -13.54 -3.68
C ILE A 131 -20.82 -14.05 -4.00
N GLU A 132 -20.94 -15.31 -4.36
CA GLU A 132 -22.25 -15.92 -4.42
C GLU A 132 -22.82 -15.94 -2.99
N LEU A 133 -23.73 -15.01 -2.69
CA LEU A 133 -24.50 -15.00 -1.44
C LEU A 133 -25.45 -16.19 -1.34
N THR A 134 -25.64 -16.90 -2.44
CA THR A 134 -26.41 -18.12 -2.60
C THR A 134 -25.47 -19.25 -3.02
N GLY A 135 -25.69 -20.48 -2.60
CA GLY A 135 -25.00 -21.64 -3.17
C GLY A 135 -25.25 -21.77 -4.68
N LYS A 136 -24.45 -22.64 -5.32
CA LYS A 136 -24.50 -22.95 -6.76
C LYS A 136 -25.96 -23.01 -7.24
N ASN A 137 -26.32 -22.15 -8.19
CA ASN A 137 -27.67 -22.01 -8.76
C ASN A 137 -28.73 -21.37 -7.85
N GLY A 138 -28.38 -20.43 -6.96
CA GLY A 138 -29.37 -19.69 -6.17
C GLY A 138 -29.93 -20.46 -4.97
N GLN A 139 -29.32 -21.60 -4.60
CA GLN A 139 -29.76 -22.35 -3.44
C GLN A 139 -29.35 -21.65 -2.13
N PRO A 140 -30.15 -21.73 -1.05
CA PRO A 140 -29.75 -21.20 0.25
C PRO A 140 -28.44 -21.84 0.70
N LEU A 141 -27.55 -21.04 1.30
CA LEU A 141 -26.33 -21.54 1.93
C LEU A 141 -26.74 -22.39 3.16
N MET A 142 -27.01 -23.68 2.96
CA MET A 142 -27.34 -24.58 4.07
C MET A 142 -26.08 -24.75 4.91
N LYS A 143 -26.02 -24.06 6.06
CA LYS A 143 -25.14 -24.47 7.14
C LYS A 143 -25.70 -25.79 7.65
N ASP A 144 -25.02 -26.89 7.38
CA ASP A 144 -25.37 -28.16 8.01
C ASP A 144 -25.44 -27.96 9.53
N PRO A 145 -26.53 -28.39 10.19
CA PRO A 145 -26.66 -28.23 11.63
C PRO A 145 -25.51 -28.97 12.31
N ILE A 146 -24.84 -28.28 13.24
CA ILE A 146 -23.79 -28.88 14.05
C ILE A 146 -24.43 -30.02 14.87
N VAL A 147 -24.10 -31.27 14.52
CA VAL A 147 -24.47 -32.44 15.32
C VAL A 147 -23.47 -32.55 16.46
N ILE A 148 -23.91 -32.25 17.67
CA ILE A 148 -23.13 -32.50 18.89
C ILE A 148 -23.54 -33.87 19.42
N GLU A 149 -22.71 -34.89 19.22
CA GLU A 149 -22.84 -36.16 19.93
C GLU A 149 -22.28 -36.00 21.35
N VAL A 150 -23.17 -36.03 22.35
CA VAL A 150 -22.78 -36.10 23.75
C VAL A 150 -22.55 -37.57 24.11
N ILE A 151 -21.29 -37.97 24.20
CA ILE A 151 -20.90 -39.30 24.68
C ILE A 151 -20.87 -39.27 26.22
N ASP A 152 -21.88 -39.84 26.87
CA ASP A 152 -21.90 -39.99 28.33
C ASP A 152 -21.15 -41.28 28.73
N ASN A 153 -19.90 -41.15 29.19
CA ASN A 153 -19.02 -42.28 29.54
C ASN A 153 -19.20 -42.80 30.99
N ARG A 154 -20.32 -42.47 31.67
CA ARG A 154 -20.53 -42.84 33.08
C ARG A 154 -20.64 -44.35 33.34
N ASP A 155 -20.99 -45.15 32.34
CA ASP A 155 -21.14 -46.60 32.51
C ASP A 155 -19.81 -47.37 32.49
N LYS A 156 -18.71 -46.76 32.02
CA LYS A 156 -17.39 -47.42 31.96
C LYS A 156 -16.64 -47.38 33.30
N ILE A 157 -16.94 -46.41 34.16
CA ILE A 157 -16.21 -46.21 35.43
C ILE A 157 -16.57 -47.30 36.47
N ASN A 158 -17.79 -47.84 36.42
CA ASN A 158 -18.26 -48.82 37.41
C ASN A 158 -17.80 -50.27 37.15
N ILE A 159 -17.27 -50.58 35.95
CA ILE A 159 -16.80 -51.93 35.62
C ILE A 159 -15.33 -52.09 36.05
N GLU A 160 -14.47 -51.09 35.77
CA GLU A 160 -13.05 -51.14 36.15
C GLU A 160 -12.80 -51.09 37.67
N GLN A 161 -13.72 -50.51 38.46
CA GLN A 161 -13.60 -50.50 39.92
C GLN A 161 -14.03 -51.81 40.61
N ARG A 162 -14.72 -52.71 39.90
CA ARG A 162 -15.08 -54.03 40.43
C ARG A 162 -14.02 -55.09 40.17
N GLU A 163 -13.26 -54.96 39.08
CA GLU A 163 -12.20 -55.93 38.73
C GLU A 163 -10.89 -55.71 39.50
N ASN A 164 -10.67 -54.53 40.08
CA ASN A 164 -9.46 -54.21 40.85
C ASN A 164 -9.58 -54.47 42.37
N ASN A 165 -10.68 -55.08 42.84
CA ASN A 165 -10.94 -55.32 44.26
C ASN A 165 -11.31 -56.79 44.60
N THR A 166 -10.83 -57.75 43.80
CA THR A 166 -10.84 -59.19 44.13
C THR A 166 -9.45 -59.79 44.02
#